data_AF-A0A9N8IZ71-F1
#
_entry.id   AF-A0A9N8IZ71-F1
#
_cell.length_a   1.000
_cell.length_b   1.000
_cell.length_c   1.000
_cell.angle_alpha   90.00
_cell.angle_beta   90.00
_cell.angle_gamma   90.00
#
_symmetry.space_group_name_H-M   'P 1'
#
loop_
_entity.id
_entity.type
_entity.pdbx_description
1 polymer ?
#
loop_
_entity_poly.entity_id
_entity_poly.type
_entity_poly.pdbx_seq_one_letter_code
_entity_poly.pdbx_strand_id
1 'polypeptide(L)'
;MLIREIRGKQKKQAYIMNTKFESLKASVQEIIDLIAAGDSRGANNKLLDVSEVLDEMIDFAEEDEEVREISRYQVLLNQLHVKLNGEEEVDGDA
;
A
#
# COMPACT_ATOMS: atom_id res chain seq x y z
N MET A 1 -2.20 -20.89 31.97
CA MET A 1 -2.12 -21.33 30.56
C MET A 1 -2.46 -20.18 29.60
N LEU A 2 -3.56 -19.43 29.81
CA LEU A 2 -3.99 -18.29 28.97
C LEU A 2 -2.91 -17.23 28.62
N ILE A 3 -2.10 -16.78 29.58
CA ILE A 3 -1.14 -15.66 29.37
C ILE A 3 -0.02 -16.02 28.37
N ARG A 4 0.37 -17.31 28.26
CA ARG A 4 1.36 -17.74 27.25
C ARG A 4 0.76 -17.76 25.84
N GLU A 5 -0.53 -18.07 25.73
CA GLU A 5 -1.23 -18.24 24.46
C GLU A 5 -1.60 -16.91 23.81
N ILE A 6 -2.06 -15.94 24.61
CA ILE A 6 -2.31 -14.55 24.16
C ILE A 6 -1.03 -13.91 23.60
N ARG A 7 0.09 -14.08 24.30
CA ARG A 7 1.39 -13.54 23.88
C ARG A 7 1.91 -14.19 22.60
N GLY A 8 1.59 -15.47 22.37
CA GLY A 8 1.90 -16.17 21.12
C GLY A 8 1.09 -15.62 19.94
N LYS A 9 -0.21 -15.36 20.15
CA LYS A 9 -1.08 -14.76 19.13
C LYS A 9 -0.64 -13.35 18.74
N GLN A 10 -0.34 -12.48 19.71
CA GLN A 10 0.15 -11.12 19.42
C GLN A 10 1.48 -11.11 18.63
N LYS A 11 2.44 -11.98 18.99
CA LYS A 11 3.69 -12.09 18.22
C LYS A 11 3.48 -12.56 16.78
N LYS A 12 2.51 -13.47 16.56
CA LYS A 12 2.19 -13.97 15.22
C LYS A 12 1.51 -12.88 14.37
N GLN A 13 0.59 -12.10 14.95
CA GLN A 13 -0.03 -10.94 14.30
C GLN A 13 1.05 -9.95 13.84
N ALA A 14 1.93 -9.52 14.76
CA ALA A 14 3.00 -8.56 14.45
C ALA A 14 3.98 -9.06 13.36
N TYR A 15 4.35 -10.35 13.35
CA TYR A 15 5.20 -10.91 12.30
C TYR A 15 4.50 -10.90 10.93
N ILE A 16 3.23 -11.31 10.89
CA ILE A 16 2.43 -11.29 9.65
C ILE A 16 2.32 -9.86 9.12
N MET A 17 2.05 -8.89 10.00
CA MET A 17 2.00 -7.48 9.63
C MET A 17 3.31 -6.99 9.03
N ASN A 18 4.44 -7.30 9.66
CA ASN A 18 5.75 -6.96 9.12
C ASN A 18 5.96 -7.55 7.71
N THR A 19 5.60 -8.83 7.49
CA THR A 19 5.73 -9.45 6.16
C THR A 19 4.82 -8.84 5.10
N LYS A 20 3.61 -8.36 5.48
CA LYS A 20 2.71 -7.66 4.56
C LYS A 20 3.29 -6.32 4.12
N PHE A 21 3.81 -5.53 5.05
CA PHE A 21 4.40 -4.22 4.72
C PHE A 21 5.70 -4.34 3.93
N GLU A 22 6.52 -5.37 4.17
CA GLU A 22 7.70 -5.64 3.31
C GLU A 22 7.29 -5.99 1.88
N SER A 23 6.19 -6.75 1.71
CA SER A 23 5.66 -7.08 0.38
C SER A 23 5.13 -5.83 -0.33
N LEU A 24 4.41 -4.97 0.39
CA LEU A 24 3.90 -3.70 -0.12
C LEU A 24 5.04 -2.77 -0.56
N LYS A 25 6.10 -2.67 0.26
CA LYS A 25 7.29 -1.90 -0.07
C LYS A 25 7.98 -2.41 -1.33
N ALA A 26 8.09 -3.74 -1.50
CA ALA A 26 8.64 -4.33 -2.71
C ALA A 26 7.81 -3.99 -3.95
N SER A 27 6.47 -4.11 -3.86
CA SER A 27 5.57 -3.75 -4.96
C SER A 27 5.65 -2.25 -5.33
N VAL A 28 5.77 -1.37 -4.33
CA VAL A 28 5.96 0.07 -4.58
C VAL A 28 7.30 0.36 -5.25
N GLN A 29 8.37 -0.33 -4.85
CA GLN A 29 9.67 -0.20 -5.52
C GLN A 29 9.58 -0.64 -6.98
N GLU A 30 8.85 -1.72 -7.27
CA GLU A 30 8.62 -2.19 -8.64
C GLU A 30 7.89 -1.14 -9.49
N ILE A 31 6.90 -0.43 -8.94
CA ILE A 31 6.25 0.70 -9.61
C ILE A 31 7.26 1.80 -9.95
N ILE A 32 8.12 2.17 -8.99
CA ILE A 32 9.16 3.19 -9.19
C ILE A 32 10.14 2.76 -10.29
N ASP A 33 10.53 1.48 -10.31
CA ASP A 33 11.45 0.93 -11.29
C ASP A 33 10.83 0.92 -12.70
N LEU A 34 9.55 0.57 -12.82
CA LEU A 34 8.79 0.63 -14.07
C LEU A 34 8.68 2.07 -14.59
N ILE A 35 8.40 3.04 -13.72
CA ILE A 35 8.41 4.48 -14.06
C ILE A 35 9.80 4.89 -14.56
N ALA A 36 10.86 4.51 -13.85
CA ALA A 36 12.23 4.85 -14.23
C ALA A 36 12.67 4.22 -15.56
N ALA A 37 12.14 3.03 -15.88
CA ALA A 37 12.35 2.35 -17.15
C ALA A 37 11.50 2.92 -18.30
N GLY A 38 10.55 3.83 -18.02
CA GLY A 38 9.62 4.38 -19.00
C GLY A 38 8.47 3.43 -19.38
N ASP A 39 8.25 2.36 -18.62
CA ASP A 39 7.13 1.44 -18.82
C ASP A 39 5.87 1.94 -18.10
N SER A 40 5.23 2.96 -18.69
CA SER A 40 4.02 3.58 -18.12
C SER A 40 2.85 2.59 -18.02
N ARG A 41 2.73 1.63 -18.95
CA ARG A 41 1.65 0.63 -18.91
C ARG A 41 1.87 -0.35 -17.77
N GLY A 42 3.08 -0.90 -17.64
CA GLY A 42 3.44 -1.78 -16.54
C GLY A 42 3.24 -1.09 -15.19
N ALA A 43 3.71 0.16 -15.08
CA ALA A 43 3.56 0.94 -13.86
C ALA A 43 2.07 1.20 -13.51
N ASN A 44 1.23 1.56 -14.48
CA ASN A 44 -0.21 1.76 -14.25
C ASN A 44 -0.93 0.47 -13.85
N ASN A 45 -0.61 -0.66 -14.48
CA ASN A 45 -1.19 -1.95 -14.06
C ASN A 45 -0.79 -2.28 -12.62
N LYS A 46 0.48 -2.11 -12.28
CA LYS A 46 0.98 -2.40 -10.93
C LYS A 46 0.41 -1.42 -9.89
N LEU A 47 0.19 -0.16 -10.26
CA LEU A 47 -0.50 0.82 -9.40
C LEU A 47 -1.91 0.35 -9.03
N LEU A 48 -2.67 -0.16 -10.00
CA LEU A 48 -4.02 -0.71 -9.75
C LEU A 48 -3.94 -1.91 -8.80
N ASP A 49 -3.08 -2.88 -9.09
CA ASP A 49 -2.92 -4.08 -8.26
C ASP A 49 -2.58 -3.71 -6.79
N VAL A 50 -1.67 -2.76 -6.60
CA VAL A 50 -1.26 -2.34 -5.25
C VAL A 50 -2.34 -1.51 -4.56
N SER A 51 -3.14 -0.75 -5.31
CA SER A 51 -4.30 -0.04 -4.75
C SER A 51 -5.32 -1.01 -4.18
N GLU A 52 -5.66 -2.08 -4.91
CA GLU A 52 -6.58 -3.13 -4.44
C GLU A 52 -6.06 -3.78 -3.14
N VAL A 53 -4.76 -4.07 -3.07
CA VAL A 53 -4.14 -4.62 -1.85
C VAL A 53 -4.24 -3.65 -0.68
N LEU A 54 -4.07 -2.34 -0.90
CA LEU A 54 -4.21 -1.36 0.17
C LEU A 54 -5.65 -1.22 0.66
N ASP A 55 -6.62 -1.30 -0.25
CA ASP A 55 -8.04 -1.25 0.10
C ASP A 55 -8.42 -2.49 0.94
N GLU A 56 -7.94 -3.68 0.57
CA GLU A 56 -8.11 -4.86 1.43
C GLU A 56 -7.41 -4.67 2.79
N MET A 57 -6.18 -4.16 2.80
CA MET A 57 -5.44 -3.95 4.05
C MET A 57 -6.14 -2.95 4.97
N ILE A 58 -6.75 -1.88 4.44
CA ILE A 58 -7.44 -0.89 5.26
C ILE A 58 -8.75 -1.42 5.83
N ASP A 59 -9.47 -2.24 5.07
CA ASP A 59 -10.72 -2.89 5.51
C ASP A 59 -10.50 -3.86 6.68
N PHE A 60 -9.30 -4.45 6.77
CA PHE A 60 -8.92 -5.38 7.84
C PHE A 60 -8.02 -4.78 8.92
N ALA A 61 -7.69 -3.49 8.87
CA ALA A 61 -6.85 -2.85 9.86
C ALA A 61 -7.61 -2.67 11.19
N GLU A 62 -7.06 -3.20 12.28
CA GLU A 62 -7.69 -3.12 13.61
C GLU A 62 -7.00 -2.08 14.52
N GLU A 63 -5.72 -1.79 14.27
CA GLU A 63 -4.92 -0.88 15.08
C GLU A 63 -4.65 0.45 14.34
N ASP A 64 -4.72 1.57 15.07
CA ASP A 64 -4.46 2.91 14.51
C ASP A 64 -3.08 3.02 13.84
N GLU A 65 -2.08 2.29 14.37
CA GLU A 65 -0.73 2.26 13.79
C GLU A 65 -0.72 1.63 12.40
N GLU A 66 -1.51 0.58 12.18
CA GLU A 66 -1.66 -0.09 10.89
C GLU A 66 -2.35 0.82 9.88
N VAL A 67 -3.47 1.43 10.27
CA VAL A 67 -4.20 2.40 9.44
C VAL A 67 -3.28 3.54 9.03
N ARG A 68 -2.54 4.10 10.00
CA ARG A 68 -1.59 5.19 9.75
C ARG A 68 -0.47 4.77 8.80
N GLU A 69 -0.04 3.52 8.82
CA GLU A 69 0.97 3.02 7.88
C GLU A 69 0.41 2.82 6.48
N ILE A 70 -0.75 2.17 6.37
CA ILE A 70 -1.46 1.96 5.11
C ILE A 70 -1.72 3.31 4.41
N SER A 71 -2.18 4.33 5.14
CA SER A 71 -2.43 5.66 4.57
C SER A 71 -1.18 6.36 4.03
N ARG A 72 0.02 6.08 4.59
CA ARG A 72 1.26 6.62 4.01
C ARG A 72 1.52 6.05 2.62
N TYR A 73 1.22 4.77 2.42
CA TYR A 73 1.37 4.13 1.12
C TYR A 73 0.29 4.59 0.12
N GLN A 74 -0.95 4.83 0.57
CA GLN A 74 -2.01 5.41 -0.28
C GLN A 74 -1.60 6.78 -0.84
N VAL A 75 -1.05 7.67 0.01
CA VAL A 75 -0.53 8.98 -0.43
C VAL A 75 0.62 8.81 -1.42
N LEU A 76 1.53 7.87 -1.18
CA LEU A 76 2.65 7.61 -2.07
C LEU A 76 2.19 7.10 -3.45
N LEU A 77 1.25 6.15 -3.51
CA LEU A 77 0.72 5.67 -4.79
C LEU A 77 0.03 6.78 -5.56
N ASN A 78 -0.72 7.66 -4.87
CA ASN A 78 -1.31 8.83 -5.51
C ASN A 78 -0.24 9.76 -6.12
N GLN A 79 0.87 10.00 -5.41
CA GLN A 79 1.99 10.78 -5.94
C GLN A 79 2.63 10.10 -7.17
N LEU A 80 2.76 8.77 -7.16
CA LEU A 80 3.29 8.01 -8.30
C LEU A 80 2.33 8.06 -9.50
N HIS A 81 1.02 7.98 -9.25
CA HIS A 81 -0.02 8.14 -10.26
C HIS A 81 0.05 9.53 -10.92
N VAL A 82 0.06 10.60 -10.12
CA VAL A 82 0.19 11.98 -10.61
C VAL A 82 1.49 12.17 -11.41
N LYS A 83 2.60 11.56 -10.96
CA LYS A 83 3.87 11.63 -11.69
C LYS A 83 3.80 10.94 -13.06
N LEU A 84 3.03 9.87 -13.19
CA LEU A 84 2.86 9.13 -14.44
C LEU A 84 1.90 9.80 -15.41
N ASN A 85 0.76 10.25 -14.89
CA ASN A 85 -0.40 10.64 -15.70
C ASN A 85 -0.63 12.16 -15.72
N GLY A 86 0.09 12.92 -14.91
CA GLY A 86 -0.17 14.34 -14.64
C GLY A 86 -1.17 14.53 -13.50
N GLU A 87 -1.35 15.76 -13.03
CA GLU A 87 -2.53 16.10 -12.25
C GLU A 87 -3.74 15.99 -13.20
N GLU A 88 -4.71 15.14 -12.88
CA GLU A 88 -6.01 15.28 -13.54
C GLU A 88 -6.53 16.68 -13.16
N GLU A 89 -6.65 17.57 -14.15
CA GLU A 89 -7.52 18.72 -13.99
C GLU A 89 -8.91 18.15 -13.70
N VAL A 90 -9.33 18.20 -12.44
CA VAL A 90 -10.73 18.09 -12.09
C VAL A 90 -11.41 19.26 -12.78
N ASP A 91 -11.90 19.02 -13.99
CA ASP A 91 -12.83 19.91 -14.68
C ASP A 91 -13.97 20.15 -13.69
N GLY A 92 -13.90 21.31 -13.04
CA GLY A 92 -14.95 21.79 -12.17
C GLY A 92 -16.15 22.06 -13.04
N ASP A 93 -17.09 21.12 -13.08
CA ASP A 93 -18.42 21.39 -13.60
C ASP A 93 -19.03 22.51 -12.76
N ALA A 94 -19.20 23.66 -13.42
CA ALA A 94 -19.78 24.90 -12.95
C ALA A 94 -21.32 24.85 -12.89
#